data_AF-A0A537XC71-F1
#
_entry.id   AF-A0A537XC71-F1
#
_cell.length_a   1.000
_cell.length_b   1.000
_cell.length_c   1.000
_cell.angle_alpha   90.00
_cell.angle_beta   90.00
_cell.angle_gamma   90.00
#
_symmetry.space_group_name_H-M   'P 1'
#
loop_
_entity.id
_entity.type
_entity.pdbx_description
1 polymer ?
#
loop_
_entity_poly.entity_id
_entity_poly.type
_entity_poly.pdbx_seq_one_letter_code
_entity_poly.pdbx_strand_id
1 'polypeptide(L)'
;MHWYVQFKDPVRRSDDEPTIFEWAGGLPAFTRMTRLFYEKYVPQDPLLAPLFATMSADHPQRVAKWLAEVFCGPKSYSEEFGGYPRMLSQHIGKDLTEEQRTRWVTLLLQSAREAGLPNDAEFRSAFGAYIEWGSRLAVENSQTDARPPEHMPMPHWDWHTAAGPPGSRVSALAPPAPEEQAAIALPGEGEPVRFESHIKPLFRPMDKQSMSFAFDLWSYDDVGRHADAILAQLRAGTMPCDSAWPAERVDVFERWVETGKAR
;
A
#
# COMPACT_ATOMS: atom_id res chain seq x y z
N MET A 1 -14.29 -37.47 0.31
CA MET A 1 -14.94 -36.90 -0.88
C MET A 1 -14.63 -35.41 -0.87
N HIS A 2 -13.53 -35.01 -1.50
CA HIS A 2 -13.03 -33.62 -1.45
C HIS A 2 -13.49 -32.87 -2.70
N TRP A 3 -14.21 -31.78 -2.46
CA TRP A 3 -14.73 -30.86 -3.46
C TRP A 3 -13.61 -29.96 -4.01
N TYR A 4 -12.86 -30.44 -5.01
CA TYR A 4 -12.05 -29.59 -5.87
C TYR A 4 -12.68 -29.61 -7.27
N VAL A 5 -13.69 -28.77 -7.47
CA VAL A 5 -14.38 -28.62 -8.76
C VAL A 5 -13.71 -27.49 -9.56
N GLN A 6 -13.08 -27.89 -10.66
CA GLN A 6 -12.98 -27.15 -11.93
C GLN A 6 -12.11 -25.89 -12.02
N PHE A 7 -10.87 -25.91 -11.53
CA PHE A 7 -9.84 -25.07 -12.15
C PHE A 7 -9.20 -25.88 -13.28
N LYS A 8 -9.35 -25.41 -14.53
CA LYS A 8 -8.56 -25.88 -15.66
C LYS A 8 -7.54 -24.80 -15.95
N ASP A 9 -6.27 -25.12 -15.74
CA ASP A 9 -5.18 -24.28 -16.23
C ASP A 9 -5.39 -24.04 -17.74
N PRO A 10 -5.15 -22.82 -18.25
CA PRO A 10 -5.20 -22.57 -19.68
C PRO A 10 -4.25 -23.53 -20.41
N VAL A 11 -4.73 -24.10 -21.52
CA VAL A 11 -3.94 -25.05 -22.32
C VAL A 11 -2.72 -24.32 -22.88
N ARG A 12 -1.53 -24.74 -22.44
CA ARG A 12 -0.23 -24.21 -22.84
C ARG A 12 -0.05 -24.28 -24.36
N ARG A 13 0.49 -23.22 -24.98
CA ARG A 13 1.23 -23.38 -26.24
C ARG A 13 2.58 -24.00 -25.88
N SER A 14 2.99 -25.06 -26.58
CA SER A 14 4.13 -25.92 -26.19
C SER A 14 5.47 -25.21 -26.07
N ASP A 15 5.59 -23.98 -26.57
CA ASP A 15 6.85 -23.27 -26.76
C ASP A 15 7.05 -22.08 -25.79
N ASP A 16 6.08 -21.78 -24.92
CA ASP A 16 6.17 -20.65 -23.99
C ASP A 16 6.76 -21.08 -22.62
N GLU A 17 7.75 -20.30 -22.13
CA GLU A 17 8.30 -20.44 -20.77
C GLU A 17 7.15 -20.32 -19.75
N PRO A 18 6.99 -21.27 -18.81
CA PRO A 18 5.86 -21.23 -17.89
C PRO A 18 6.07 -20.06 -16.94
N THR A 19 5.02 -19.41 -16.46
CA THR A 19 5.19 -18.42 -15.38
C THR A 19 5.64 -19.09 -14.07
N ILE A 20 6.16 -18.31 -13.12
CA ILE A 20 6.45 -18.83 -11.76
C ILE A 20 5.17 -19.39 -11.12
N PHE A 21 4.02 -18.75 -11.35
CA PHE A 21 2.72 -19.24 -10.89
C PHE A 21 2.39 -20.63 -11.45
N GLU A 22 2.53 -20.83 -12.76
CA GLU A 22 2.28 -22.11 -13.41
C GLU A 22 3.26 -23.17 -12.92
N TRP A 23 4.55 -22.83 -12.85
CA TRP A 23 5.61 -23.73 -12.37
C TRP A 23 5.39 -24.17 -10.91
N ALA A 24 4.89 -23.27 -10.06
CA ALA A 24 4.55 -23.58 -8.67
C ALA A 24 3.41 -24.60 -8.53
N GLY A 25 2.64 -24.87 -9.58
CA GLY A 25 1.41 -25.66 -9.54
C GLY A 25 0.15 -24.82 -9.28
N GLY A 26 0.20 -23.53 -9.64
CA GLY A 26 -0.92 -22.61 -9.64
C GLY A 26 -1.48 -22.26 -8.26
N LEU A 27 -2.70 -21.69 -8.25
CA LEU A 27 -3.38 -21.23 -7.04
C LEU A 27 -3.57 -22.34 -5.99
N PRO A 28 -3.87 -23.61 -6.34
CA PRO A 28 -3.96 -24.68 -5.37
C PRO A 28 -2.67 -24.89 -4.57
N ALA A 29 -1.49 -24.76 -5.20
CA ALA A 29 -0.22 -24.91 -4.51
C ALA A 29 0.03 -23.78 -3.51
N PHE A 30 -0.16 -22.52 -3.93
CA PHE A 30 -0.05 -21.38 -3.03
C PHE A 30 -1.07 -21.45 -1.89
N THR A 31 -2.29 -21.89 -2.16
CA THR A 31 -3.32 -22.05 -1.12
C THR A 31 -2.93 -23.10 -0.08
N ARG A 32 -2.38 -24.25 -0.50
CA ARG A 32 -1.87 -25.24 0.46
C ARG A 32 -0.75 -24.67 1.31
N MET A 33 0.19 -23.96 0.69
CA MET A 33 1.31 -23.32 1.38
C MET A 33 0.85 -22.28 2.41
N THR A 34 -0.02 -21.34 2.02
CA THR A 34 -0.47 -20.28 2.92
C THR A 34 -1.33 -20.82 4.05
N ARG A 35 -2.13 -21.88 3.81
CA ARG A 35 -2.85 -22.58 4.88
C ARG A 35 -1.90 -23.25 5.86
N LEU A 36 -0.90 -24.00 5.40
CA LEU A 36 0.13 -24.56 6.29
C LEU A 36 0.81 -23.46 7.11
N PHE A 37 1.15 -22.34 6.47
CA PHE A 37 1.78 -21.23 7.16
C PHE A 37 0.89 -20.63 8.26
N TYR A 38 -0.31 -20.17 7.90
CA TYR A 38 -1.20 -19.41 8.79
C TYR A 38 -2.02 -20.29 9.75
N GLU A 39 -2.34 -21.53 9.39
CA GLU A 39 -3.17 -22.42 10.21
C GLU A 39 -2.32 -23.35 11.10
N LYS A 40 -1.07 -23.66 10.73
CA LYS A 40 -0.17 -24.53 11.51
C LYS A 40 0.99 -23.77 12.12
N TYR A 41 1.82 -23.09 11.33
CA TYR A 41 3.08 -22.52 11.83
C TYR A 41 2.92 -21.23 12.63
N VAL A 42 2.16 -20.26 12.12
CA VAL A 42 1.95 -18.96 12.77
C VAL A 42 1.36 -19.10 14.18
N PRO A 43 0.29 -19.89 14.43
CA PRO A 43 -0.30 -19.99 15.77
C PRO A 43 0.61 -20.67 16.81
N GLN A 44 1.58 -21.47 16.35
CA GLN A 44 2.54 -22.17 17.22
C GLN A 44 3.80 -21.34 17.50
N ASP A 45 3.95 -20.21 16.81
CA ASP A 45 5.15 -19.37 16.93
C ASP A 45 4.91 -18.21 17.90
N PRO A 46 5.70 -18.09 18.98
CA PRO A 46 5.47 -17.06 20.01
C PRO A 46 5.67 -15.63 19.48
N LEU A 47 6.45 -15.45 18.41
CA LEU A 47 6.74 -14.14 17.85
C LEU A 47 5.69 -13.71 16.82
N LEU A 48 5.19 -14.65 16.01
CA LEU A 48 4.20 -14.36 14.98
C LEU A 48 2.75 -14.49 15.46
N ALA A 49 2.44 -15.41 16.38
CA ALA A 49 1.06 -15.65 16.83
C ALA A 49 0.35 -14.36 17.30
N PRO A 50 0.97 -13.45 18.08
CA PRO A 50 0.33 -12.20 18.48
C PRO A 50 -0.04 -11.28 17.29
N LEU A 51 0.78 -11.25 16.24
CA LEU A 51 0.56 -10.39 15.06
C LEU A 51 -0.67 -10.81 14.25
N PHE A 52 -1.05 -12.08 14.34
CA PHE A 52 -2.15 -12.67 13.58
C PHE A 52 -3.32 -13.14 14.45
N ALA A 53 -3.34 -12.76 15.74
CA ALA A 53 -4.38 -13.20 16.68
C ALA A 53 -5.81 -12.80 16.26
N THR A 54 -5.95 -11.69 15.53
CA THR A 54 -7.23 -11.16 15.00
C THR A 54 -7.39 -11.35 13.49
N MET A 55 -6.54 -12.18 12.88
CA MET A 55 -6.56 -12.46 11.45
C MET A 55 -7.88 -13.12 11.04
N SER A 56 -8.45 -12.69 9.89
CA SER A 56 -9.65 -13.31 9.35
C SER A 56 -9.37 -14.73 8.85
N ALA A 57 -10.39 -15.61 8.94
CA ALA A 57 -10.25 -17.01 8.52
C ALA A 57 -9.93 -17.20 7.03
N ASP A 58 -10.23 -16.20 6.20
CA ASP A 58 -9.97 -16.20 4.76
C ASP A 58 -8.63 -15.55 4.36
N HIS A 59 -7.85 -15.07 5.34
CA HIS A 59 -6.53 -14.48 5.10
C HIS A 59 -5.56 -15.38 4.32
N PRO A 60 -5.47 -16.70 4.58
CA PRO A 60 -4.60 -17.59 3.79
C PRO A 60 -4.92 -17.57 2.30
N GLN A 61 -6.20 -17.53 1.94
CA GLN A 61 -6.68 -17.51 0.55
C GLN A 61 -6.37 -16.16 -0.11
N ARG A 62 -6.52 -15.06 0.63
CA ARG A 62 -6.15 -13.70 0.15
C ARG A 62 -4.66 -13.63 -0.16
N VAL A 63 -3.80 -14.13 0.72
CA VAL A 63 -2.34 -14.14 0.49
C VAL A 63 -1.97 -15.07 -0.66
N ALA A 64 -2.65 -16.21 -0.82
CA ALA A 64 -2.41 -17.08 -1.97
C ALA A 64 -2.73 -16.40 -3.30
N LYS A 65 -3.84 -15.65 -3.37
CA LYS A 65 -4.21 -14.86 -4.56
C LYS A 65 -3.22 -13.71 -4.81
N TRP A 66 -2.73 -13.04 -3.76
CA TRP A 66 -1.69 -12.02 -3.88
C TRP A 66 -0.43 -12.61 -4.52
N LEU A 67 0.09 -13.71 -3.97
CA LEU A 67 1.28 -14.37 -4.49
C LEU A 67 1.05 -14.89 -5.92
N ALA A 68 -0.12 -15.45 -6.20
CA ALA A 68 -0.46 -15.92 -7.53
C ALA A 68 -0.38 -14.79 -8.57
N GLU A 69 -0.97 -13.64 -8.28
CA GLU A 69 -0.95 -12.49 -9.19
C GLU A 69 0.47 -11.91 -9.36
N VAL A 70 1.23 -11.82 -8.26
CA VAL A 70 2.62 -11.35 -8.32
C VAL A 70 3.49 -12.24 -9.20
N PHE A 71 3.32 -13.56 -9.10
CA PHE A 71 4.05 -14.54 -9.89
C PHE A 71 3.45 -14.78 -11.28
N CYS A 72 2.81 -13.73 -11.82
CA CYS A 72 2.27 -13.66 -13.18
C CYS A 72 1.07 -14.59 -13.44
N GLY A 73 0.32 -14.94 -12.39
CA GLY A 73 -0.96 -15.64 -12.49
C GLY A 73 -2.16 -14.70 -12.70
N PRO A 74 -3.40 -15.22 -12.52
CA PRO A 74 -4.63 -14.44 -12.69
C PRO A 74 -4.72 -13.23 -11.75
N LYS A 75 -5.38 -12.15 -12.19
CA LYS A 75 -5.55 -10.87 -11.45
C LYS A 75 -6.60 -10.91 -10.33
N SER A 76 -6.87 -12.09 -9.79
CA SER A 76 -7.96 -12.32 -8.85
C SER A 76 -7.78 -11.56 -7.53
N TYR A 77 -6.55 -11.25 -7.12
CA TYR A 77 -6.35 -10.46 -5.91
C TYR A 77 -6.77 -9.01 -6.14
N SER A 78 -6.29 -8.40 -7.21
CA SER A 78 -6.62 -7.01 -7.55
C SER A 78 -8.11 -6.84 -7.81
N GLU A 79 -8.71 -7.76 -8.55
CA GLU A 79 -10.14 -7.70 -8.89
C GLU A 79 -11.05 -7.84 -7.66
N GLU A 80 -10.70 -8.70 -6.70
CA GLU A 80 -11.56 -8.98 -5.54
C GLU A 80 -11.24 -8.11 -4.31
N PHE A 81 -9.99 -7.69 -4.15
CA PHE A 81 -9.52 -7.04 -2.93
C PHE A 81 -8.93 -5.64 -3.14
N GLY A 82 -8.76 -5.18 -4.38
CA GLY A 82 -8.30 -3.82 -4.68
C GLY A 82 -6.78 -3.65 -4.76
N GLY A 83 -6.03 -4.74 -4.87
CA GLY A 83 -4.60 -4.70 -5.26
C GLY A 83 -3.67 -4.09 -4.22
N TYR A 84 -2.60 -3.43 -4.68
CA TYR A 84 -1.56 -2.87 -3.82
C TYR A 84 -2.08 -1.95 -2.69
N PRO A 85 -3.01 -1.00 -2.93
CA PRO A 85 -3.56 -0.16 -1.86
C PRO A 85 -4.15 -0.95 -0.70
N ARG A 86 -4.87 -2.05 -1.00
CA ARG A 86 -5.39 -2.94 0.04
C ARG A 86 -4.28 -3.60 0.81
N MET A 87 -3.29 -4.20 0.14
CA MET A 87 -2.14 -4.81 0.82
C MET A 87 -1.46 -3.80 1.74
N LEU A 88 -1.23 -2.58 1.26
CA LEU A 88 -0.57 -1.51 2.02
C LEU A 88 -1.34 -1.18 3.31
N SER A 89 -2.66 -0.99 3.23
CA SER A 89 -3.52 -0.75 4.40
C SER A 89 -3.44 -1.85 5.47
N GLN A 90 -3.06 -3.08 5.08
CA GLN A 90 -2.91 -4.19 6.03
C GLN A 90 -1.55 -4.21 6.73
N HIS A 91 -0.64 -3.29 6.39
CA HIS A 91 0.72 -3.23 6.96
C HIS A 91 1.01 -1.93 7.71
N ILE A 92 0.39 -0.81 7.33
CA ILE A 92 0.58 0.50 7.98
C ILE A 92 0.32 0.41 9.50
N GLY A 93 1.21 1.04 10.28
CA GLY A 93 1.05 1.22 11.73
C GLY A 93 1.16 -0.06 12.55
N LYS A 94 1.85 -1.09 12.02
CA LYS A 94 2.06 -2.37 12.72
C LYS A 94 3.42 -2.47 13.42
N ASP A 95 4.32 -1.51 13.18
CA ASP A 95 5.68 -1.45 13.74
C ASP A 95 6.38 -2.82 13.74
N LEU A 96 6.38 -3.47 12.57
CA LEU A 96 6.96 -4.80 12.42
C LEU A 96 8.48 -4.73 12.64
N THR A 97 9.03 -5.71 13.35
CA THR A 97 10.47 -5.78 13.63
C THR A 97 11.21 -6.68 12.64
N GLU A 98 12.52 -6.49 12.51
CA GLU A 98 13.38 -7.37 11.71
C GLU A 98 13.41 -8.81 12.22
N GLU A 99 13.24 -9.02 13.53
CA GLU A 99 13.14 -10.35 14.12
C GLU A 99 11.84 -11.05 13.66
N GLN A 100 10.71 -10.33 13.72
CA GLN A 100 9.42 -10.81 13.22
C GLN A 100 9.49 -11.12 11.73
N ARG A 101 10.08 -10.22 10.93
CA ARG A 101 10.27 -10.41 9.48
C ARG A 101 11.09 -11.67 9.18
N THR A 102 12.24 -11.82 9.83
CA THR A 102 13.13 -12.97 9.62
C THR A 102 12.44 -14.28 9.99
N ARG A 103 11.67 -14.28 11.09
CA ARG A 103 10.91 -15.45 11.51
C ARG A 103 9.78 -15.79 10.53
N TRP A 104 9.07 -14.77 10.05
CA TRP A 104 8.01 -14.90 9.05
C TRP A 104 8.54 -15.52 7.76
N VAL A 105 9.64 -14.99 7.21
CA VAL A 105 10.28 -15.53 5.99
C VAL A 105 10.68 -16.99 6.19
N THR A 106 11.33 -17.30 7.31
CA THR A 106 11.79 -18.67 7.61
C THR A 106 10.63 -19.67 7.61
N LEU A 107 9.55 -19.35 8.31
CA LEU A 107 8.38 -20.23 8.44
C LEU A 107 7.57 -20.32 7.14
N LEU A 108 7.49 -19.25 6.34
CA LEU A 108 6.83 -19.29 5.04
C LEU A 108 7.60 -20.20 4.06
N LEU A 109 8.93 -20.05 3.98
CA LEU A 109 9.78 -20.91 3.15
C LEU A 109 9.73 -22.38 3.62
N GLN A 110 9.61 -22.62 4.92
CA GLN A 110 9.35 -23.96 5.45
C GLN A 110 7.98 -24.50 4.99
N SER A 111 6.95 -23.67 5.02
CA SER A 111 5.60 -24.03 4.56
C SER A 111 5.56 -24.34 3.07
N ALA A 112 6.35 -23.62 2.25
CA ALA A 112 6.49 -23.89 0.82
C ALA A 112 7.02 -25.31 0.55
N ARG A 113 8.07 -25.71 1.28
CA ARG A 113 8.64 -27.07 1.18
C ARG A 113 7.63 -28.14 1.60
N GLU A 114 6.93 -27.94 2.73
CA GLU A 114 5.93 -28.90 3.20
C GLU A 114 4.71 -29.00 2.29
N ALA A 115 4.32 -27.89 1.65
CA ALA A 115 3.22 -27.85 0.69
C ALA A 115 3.52 -28.54 -0.65
N GLY A 116 4.78 -28.95 -0.86
CA GLY A 116 5.26 -29.58 -2.08
C GLY A 116 5.44 -28.61 -3.25
N LEU A 117 5.79 -27.34 -2.98
CA LEU A 117 6.23 -26.44 -4.05
C LEU A 117 7.54 -26.96 -4.67
N PRO A 118 7.86 -26.57 -5.92
CA PRO A 118 9.09 -26.98 -6.58
C PRO A 118 10.34 -26.66 -5.75
N ASN A 119 11.37 -27.50 -5.89
CA ASN A 119 12.61 -27.42 -5.11
C ASN A 119 13.86 -27.33 -6.01
N ASP A 120 13.66 -27.15 -7.32
CA ASP A 120 14.72 -26.78 -8.26
C ASP A 120 15.35 -25.42 -7.91
N ALA A 121 16.58 -25.21 -8.35
CA ALA A 121 17.38 -24.06 -7.93
C ALA A 121 16.78 -22.75 -8.45
N GLU A 122 16.25 -22.78 -9.66
CA GLU A 122 15.62 -21.68 -10.39
C GLU A 122 14.39 -21.18 -9.65
N PHE A 123 13.43 -22.05 -9.34
CA PHE A 123 12.25 -21.70 -8.56
C PHE A 123 12.60 -21.20 -7.16
N ARG A 124 13.50 -21.88 -6.46
CA ARG A 124 13.88 -21.48 -5.09
C ARG A 124 14.56 -20.13 -5.04
N SER A 125 15.39 -19.83 -6.03
CA SER A 125 16.02 -18.52 -6.17
C SER A 125 14.97 -17.43 -6.38
N ALA A 126 14.10 -17.61 -7.38
CA ALA A 126 13.09 -16.61 -7.74
C ALA A 126 12.06 -16.38 -6.61
N PHE A 127 11.49 -17.46 -6.07
CA PHE A 127 10.52 -17.40 -4.97
C PHE A 127 11.15 -16.80 -3.70
N GLY A 128 12.34 -17.27 -3.32
CA GLY A 128 13.06 -16.77 -2.16
C GLY A 128 13.39 -15.28 -2.26
N ALA A 129 13.86 -14.83 -3.43
CA ALA A 129 14.20 -13.43 -3.66
C ALA A 129 12.98 -12.51 -3.53
N TYR A 130 11.83 -12.89 -4.10
CA TYR A 130 10.61 -12.09 -3.93
C TYR A 130 10.15 -12.03 -2.46
N ILE A 131 10.13 -13.18 -1.78
CA ILE A 131 9.70 -13.23 -0.37
C ILE A 131 10.61 -12.37 0.52
N GLU A 132 11.93 -12.44 0.29
CA GLU A 132 12.91 -11.60 0.98
C GLU A 132 12.62 -10.12 0.73
N TRP A 133 12.55 -9.70 -0.54
CA TRP A 133 12.32 -8.33 -0.94
C TRP A 133 10.99 -7.77 -0.41
N GLY A 134 9.90 -8.50 -0.61
CA GLY A 134 8.55 -8.09 -0.17
C GLY A 134 8.44 -7.98 1.34
N SER A 135 9.13 -8.86 2.09
CA SER A 135 9.13 -8.82 3.55
C SER A 135 9.81 -7.55 4.11
N ARG A 136 10.85 -7.03 3.45
CA ARG A 136 11.48 -5.76 3.85
C ARG A 136 10.55 -4.58 3.64
N LEU A 137 9.84 -4.57 2.51
CA LEU A 137 8.84 -3.54 2.25
C LEU A 137 7.70 -3.57 3.27
N ALA A 138 7.29 -4.75 3.72
CA ALA A 138 6.30 -4.85 4.80
C ALA A 138 6.79 -4.20 6.10
N VAL A 139 8.07 -4.38 6.46
CA VAL A 139 8.68 -3.69 7.61
C VAL A 139 8.71 -2.19 7.37
N GLU A 140 9.26 -1.71 6.25
CA GLU A 140 9.33 -0.28 5.93
C GLU A 140 7.95 0.40 5.98
N ASN A 141 6.95 -0.20 5.34
CA ASN A 141 5.59 0.35 5.27
C ASN A 141 4.85 0.31 6.61
N SER A 142 5.32 -0.49 7.58
CA SER A 142 4.64 -0.66 8.87
C SER A 142 5.05 0.35 9.93
N GLN A 143 6.15 1.08 9.70
CA GLN A 143 6.68 2.02 10.69
C GLN A 143 5.74 3.20 10.87
N THR A 144 5.66 3.71 12.10
CA THR A 144 4.83 4.87 12.47
C THR A 144 5.03 6.10 11.56
N ASP A 145 6.26 6.40 11.15
CA ASP A 145 6.58 7.58 10.32
C ASP A 145 6.67 7.27 8.81
N ALA A 146 6.28 6.07 8.39
CA ALA A 146 6.37 5.65 7.00
C ALA A 146 5.44 6.46 6.08
N ARG A 147 5.96 6.86 4.92
CA ARG A 147 5.25 7.54 3.83
C ARG A 147 5.32 6.70 2.56
N PRO A 148 4.73 5.50 2.54
CA PRO A 148 4.72 4.66 1.36
C PRO A 148 3.91 5.33 0.25
N PRO A 149 4.37 5.27 -1.02
CA PRO A 149 3.55 5.73 -2.14
C PRO A 149 2.21 5.01 -2.16
N GLU A 150 1.12 5.77 -2.09
CA GLU A 150 -0.25 5.26 -1.90
C GLU A 150 -0.74 4.44 -3.11
N HIS A 151 -0.22 4.76 -4.29
CA HIS A 151 -0.58 4.13 -5.55
C HIS A 151 0.66 3.59 -6.26
N MET A 152 0.80 2.27 -6.22
CA MET A 152 1.76 1.53 -7.03
C MET A 152 1.05 0.42 -7.79
N PRO A 153 1.56 0.01 -8.97
CA PRO A 153 1.10 -1.21 -9.61
C PRO A 153 1.35 -2.42 -8.70
N MET A 154 0.58 -3.48 -8.95
CA MET A 154 0.90 -4.79 -8.37
C MET A 154 2.35 -5.17 -8.71
N PRO A 155 3.11 -5.73 -7.74
CA PRO A 155 4.42 -6.27 -8.05
C PRO A 155 4.29 -7.34 -9.14
N HIS A 156 5.22 -7.32 -10.08
CA HIS A 156 5.33 -8.31 -11.15
C HIS A 156 6.66 -9.02 -10.99
N TRP A 157 6.64 -10.33 -10.80
CA TRP A 157 7.83 -11.15 -10.57
C TRP A 157 7.78 -12.37 -11.48
N ASP A 158 8.57 -12.31 -12.56
CA ASP A 158 8.81 -13.42 -13.49
C ASP A 158 10.24 -13.95 -13.34
N TRP A 159 10.66 -14.85 -14.23
CA TRP A 159 12.02 -15.43 -14.19
C TRP A 159 13.14 -14.46 -14.49
N HIS A 160 12.83 -13.32 -15.10
CA HIS A 160 13.80 -12.34 -15.57
C HIS A 160 13.78 -11.04 -14.75
N THR A 161 12.72 -10.83 -13.98
CA THR A 161 12.46 -9.62 -13.21
C THR A 161 12.97 -9.79 -11.79
N ALA A 162 13.94 -8.96 -11.43
CA ALA A 162 14.38 -8.76 -10.05
C ALA A 162 13.81 -7.43 -9.51
N ALA A 163 14.21 -7.05 -8.29
CA ALA A 163 13.85 -5.78 -7.64
C ALA A 163 14.30 -4.49 -8.39
N GLY A 164 14.90 -4.62 -9.58
CA GLY A 164 15.58 -3.56 -10.31
C GLY A 164 16.95 -3.21 -9.70
N PRO A 165 17.73 -2.30 -10.34
CA PRO A 165 18.95 -1.77 -9.75
C PRO A 165 18.68 -1.02 -8.43
N PRO A 166 19.69 -0.83 -7.56
CA PRO A 166 19.56 -0.03 -6.36
C PRO A 166 18.94 1.35 -6.65
N GLY A 167 17.94 1.75 -5.86
CA GLY A 167 17.22 3.02 -6.04
C GLY A 167 16.03 2.97 -7.00
N SER A 168 15.67 1.81 -7.56
CA SER A 168 14.50 1.67 -8.46
C SER A 168 13.15 1.96 -7.79
N ARG A 169 13.11 2.04 -6.46
CA ARG A 169 11.91 2.35 -5.67
C ARG A 169 12.22 3.48 -4.69
N VAL A 170 11.24 4.36 -4.48
CA VAL A 170 11.24 5.33 -3.37
C VAL A 170 10.93 4.59 -2.07
N SER A 171 11.86 4.63 -1.11
CA SER A 171 11.64 4.02 0.21
C SER A 171 10.51 4.75 0.95
N ALA A 172 9.68 3.99 1.68
CA ALA A 172 8.65 4.58 2.53
C ALA A 172 9.25 5.38 3.69
N LEU A 173 10.54 5.17 4.00
CA LEU A 173 11.29 5.89 5.03
C LEU A 173 12.13 7.02 4.45
N ALA A 174 12.04 7.29 3.14
CA ALA A 174 12.78 8.39 2.53
C ALA A 174 12.33 9.72 3.15
N PRO A 175 13.26 10.64 3.48
CA PRO A 175 12.88 11.98 3.90
C PRO A 175 12.03 12.63 2.80
N PRO A 176 10.99 13.41 3.16
CA PRO A 176 10.14 14.04 2.16
C PRO A 176 10.97 14.88 1.20
N ALA A 177 10.57 14.93 -0.08
CA ALA A 177 11.29 15.73 -1.06
C ALA A 177 11.40 17.19 -0.56
N PRO A 178 12.46 17.94 -0.91
CA PRO A 178 12.58 19.34 -0.51
C PRO A 178 11.35 20.20 -0.85
N GLU A 179 10.59 19.81 -1.89
CA GLU A 179 9.32 20.43 -2.30
C GLU A 179 8.15 20.14 -1.34
N GLU A 180 8.11 18.97 -0.68
CA GLU A 180 7.14 18.64 0.39
C GLU A 180 7.55 19.19 1.76
N GLN A 181 8.86 19.43 1.95
CA GLN A 181 9.42 20.07 3.15
C GLN A 181 9.47 21.59 3.07
N ALA A 182 9.09 22.20 1.95
CA ALA A 182 8.90 23.63 1.89
C ALA A 182 7.80 23.97 2.91
N ALA A 183 8.23 24.44 4.09
CA ALA A 183 7.34 25.02 5.08
C ALA A 183 6.45 25.99 4.30
N ILE A 184 5.14 25.70 4.26
CA ILE A 184 4.19 26.53 3.53
C ILE A 184 4.41 27.94 4.06
N ALA A 185 4.96 28.82 3.22
CA ALA A 185 5.27 30.17 3.61
C ALA A 185 3.94 30.86 3.88
N LEU A 186 3.60 31.01 5.16
CA LEU A 186 2.41 31.77 5.54
C LEU A 186 2.71 33.25 5.28
N PRO A 187 1.74 34.01 4.73
CA PRO A 187 1.91 35.43 4.47
C PRO A 187 2.16 36.18 5.78
N GLY A 188 3.06 37.17 5.73
CA GLY A 188 3.35 38.01 6.89
C GLY A 188 2.15 38.80 7.40
N GLU A 189 2.26 39.38 8.59
CA GLU A 189 1.27 40.32 9.12
C GLU A 189 1.08 41.49 8.13
N GLY A 190 -0.16 41.69 7.65
CA GLY A 190 -0.50 42.73 6.68
C GLY A 190 -0.19 42.42 5.20
N GLU A 191 0.43 41.28 4.88
CA GLU A 191 0.64 40.86 3.49
C GLU A 191 -0.68 40.37 2.85
N PRO A 192 -0.96 40.71 1.58
CA PRO A 192 -2.14 40.20 0.89
C PRO A 192 -2.05 38.69 0.63
N VAL A 193 -3.07 37.96 1.06
CA VAL A 193 -3.16 36.51 0.87
C VAL A 193 -3.55 36.21 -0.59
N ARG A 194 -2.86 35.25 -1.21
CA ARG A 194 -3.01 34.91 -2.64
C ARG A 194 -3.28 33.42 -2.74
N PHE A 195 -4.20 33.04 -3.61
CA PHE A 195 -4.61 31.65 -3.68
C PHE A 195 -3.46 30.71 -4.04
N GLU A 196 -2.78 30.98 -5.16
CA GLU A 196 -1.71 30.10 -5.67
C GLU A 196 -0.53 29.95 -4.71
N SER A 197 -0.13 31.02 -4.02
CA SER A 197 1.06 30.97 -3.14
C SER A 197 0.75 30.65 -1.69
N HIS A 198 -0.46 30.93 -1.20
CA HIS A 198 -0.76 30.87 0.23
C HIS A 198 -1.93 29.95 0.60
N ILE A 199 -2.88 29.67 -0.31
CA ILE A 199 -4.08 28.87 -0.01
C ILE A 199 -3.99 27.48 -0.62
N LYS A 200 -3.72 27.39 -1.92
CA LYS A 200 -3.59 26.13 -2.65
C LYS A 200 -2.57 25.19 -2.00
N PRO A 201 -1.38 25.64 -1.53
CA PRO A 201 -0.44 24.75 -0.84
C PRO A 201 -0.92 24.23 0.51
N LEU A 202 -1.92 24.86 1.15
CA LEU A 202 -2.49 24.38 2.42
C LEU A 202 -3.32 23.11 2.23
N PHE A 203 -3.89 22.87 1.04
CA PHE A 203 -4.60 21.65 0.69
C PHE A 203 -3.63 20.58 0.15
N ARG A 204 -3.52 19.45 0.87
CA ARG A 204 -2.65 18.34 0.48
C ARG A 204 -3.22 17.60 -0.74
N PRO A 205 -2.40 16.84 -1.48
CA PRO A 205 -2.87 15.99 -2.56
C PRO A 205 -4.02 15.05 -2.15
N MET A 206 -3.94 14.45 -0.96
CA MET A 206 -4.99 13.59 -0.39
C MET A 206 -6.30 14.36 -0.14
N ASP A 207 -6.22 15.61 0.33
CA ASP A 207 -7.40 16.46 0.58
C ASP A 207 -8.13 16.71 -0.74
N LYS A 208 -7.38 17.11 -1.78
CA LYS A 208 -7.89 17.33 -3.14
C LYS A 208 -8.57 16.08 -3.70
N GLN A 209 -7.91 14.93 -3.60
CA GLN A 209 -8.47 13.67 -4.09
C GLN A 209 -9.75 13.29 -3.34
N SER A 210 -9.74 13.42 -2.01
CA SER A 210 -10.90 13.14 -1.15
C SER A 210 -12.10 14.01 -1.49
N MET A 211 -11.88 15.25 -1.92
CA MET A 211 -12.93 16.20 -2.29
C MET A 211 -13.30 16.20 -3.78
N SER A 212 -12.55 15.49 -4.62
CA SER A 212 -12.71 15.52 -6.08
C SER A 212 -14.10 15.11 -6.60
N PHE A 213 -14.89 14.39 -5.79
CA PHE A 213 -16.28 14.04 -6.11
C PHE A 213 -17.25 15.23 -5.97
N ALA A 214 -16.87 16.26 -5.21
CA ALA A 214 -17.69 17.44 -4.95
C ALA A 214 -17.16 18.67 -5.73
N PHE A 215 -15.89 19.03 -5.56
CA PHE A 215 -15.23 20.14 -6.27
C PHE A 215 -13.70 20.09 -6.11
N ASP A 216 -12.95 20.84 -6.91
CA ASP A 216 -11.48 20.80 -6.90
C ASP A 216 -10.87 21.81 -5.89
N LEU A 217 -10.24 21.29 -4.81
CA LEU A 217 -9.55 22.10 -3.81
C LEU A 217 -8.30 22.84 -4.32
N TRP A 218 -7.82 22.56 -5.53
CA TRP A 218 -6.75 23.30 -6.18
C TRP A 218 -7.25 24.27 -7.26
N SER A 219 -8.58 24.39 -7.43
CA SER A 219 -9.21 25.38 -8.30
C SER A 219 -9.60 26.62 -7.49
N TYR A 220 -9.12 27.79 -7.92
CA TYR A 220 -9.48 29.08 -7.32
C TYR A 220 -11.00 29.27 -7.29
N ASP A 221 -11.67 28.98 -8.42
CA ASP A 221 -13.09 29.20 -8.59
C ASP A 221 -13.92 28.32 -7.65
N ASP A 222 -13.54 27.05 -7.52
CA ASP A 222 -14.28 26.09 -6.68
C ASP A 222 -14.08 26.41 -5.20
N VAL A 223 -12.82 26.60 -4.77
CA VAL A 223 -12.53 27.00 -3.38
C VAL A 223 -13.18 28.35 -3.06
N GLY A 224 -13.20 29.30 -4.00
CA GLY A 224 -13.84 30.60 -3.85
C GLY A 224 -15.36 30.49 -3.67
N ARG A 225 -16.04 29.67 -4.50
CA ARG A 225 -17.49 29.41 -4.39
C ARG A 225 -17.88 28.73 -3.08
N HIS A 226 -17.02 27.87 -2.54
CA HIS A 226 -17.30 27.08 -1.34
C HIS A 226 -16.61 27.61 -0.08
N ALA A 227 -15.95 28.76 -0.15
CA ALA A 227 -15.06 29.29 0.88
C ALA A 227 -15.68 29.35 2.28
N ASP A 228 -16.92 29.79 2.42
CA ASP A 228 -17.57 29.92 3.73
C ASP A 228 -17.86 28.56 4.37
N ALA A 229 -18.25 27.57 3.55
CA ALA A 229 -18.46 26.20 4.00
C ALA A 229 -17.14 25.53 4.38
N ILE A 230 -16.09 25.73 3.58
CA ILE A 230 -14.73 25.24 3.84
C ILE A 230 -14.23 25.84 5.17
N LEU A 231 -14.33 27.15 5.35
CA LEU A 231 -13.89 27.82 6.58
C LEU A 231 -14.65 27.31 7.82
N ALA A 232 -15.96 27.06 7.71
CA ALA A 232 -16.75 26.51 8.80
C ALA A 232 -16.26 25.10 9.22
N GLN A 233 -15.93 24.23 8.26
CA GLN A 233 -15.40 22.90 8.54
C GLN A 233 -13.96 22.94 9.11
N LEU A 234 -13.12 23.85 8.60
CA LEU A 234 -11.77 24.08 9.13
C LEU A 234 -11.82 24.52 10.61
N ARG A 235 -12.72 25.45 10.95
CA ARG A 235 -12.92 25.91 12.34
C ARG A 235 -13.48 24.83 13.26
N ALA A 236 -14.34 23.96 12.73
CA ALA A 236 -14.86 22.82 13.46
C ALA A 236 -13.80 21.71 13.66
N GLY A 237 -12.65 21.79 12.97
CA GLY A 237 -11.62 20.76 12.99
C GLY A 237 -12.05 19.45 12.33
N THR A 238 -13.15 19.46 11.58
CA THR A 238 -13.72 18.31 10.88
C THR A 238 -13.16 18.13 9.47
N MET A 239 -12.35 19.09 9.02
CA MET A 239 -11.66 19.04 7.76
C MET A 239 -10.19 19.45 7.95
N PRO A 240 -9.25 18.70 7.36
CA PRO A 240 -9.44 17.41 6.67
C PRO A 240 -9.84 16.25 7.60
N CYS A 241 -10.37 15.16 7.02
CA CYS A 241 -11.03 14.07 7.76
C CYS A 241 -10.11 13.26 8.67
N ASP A 242 -8.80 13.38 8.49
CA ASP A 242 -7.74 12.68 9.20
C ASP A 242 -7.08 13.53 10.30
N SER A 243 -7.13 14.87 10.20
CA SER A 243 -6.54 15.77 11.21
C SER A 243 -6.99 17.22 11.01
N ALA A 244 -7.18 17.97 12.11
CA ALA A 244 -7.51 19.39 12.04
C ALA A 244 -6.30 20.24 11.61
N TRP A 245 -6.55 21.35 10.89
CA TRP A 245 -5.51 22.32 10.59
C TRP A 245 -5.02 23.06 11.86
N PRO A 246 -3.72 23.41 11.95
CA PRO A 246 -3.24 24.38 12.93
C PRO A 246 -3.95 25.73 12.78
N ALA A 247 -4.15 26.43 13.91
CA ALA A 247 -4.86 27.72 13.94
C ALA A 247 -4.30 28.74 12.95
N GLU A 248 -2.97 28.85 12.84
CA GLU A 248 -2.30 29.77 11.93
C GLU A 248 -2.69 29.57 10.44
N ARG A 249 -2.96 28.32 10.03
CA ARG A 249 -3.42 28.03 8.66
C ARG A 249 -4.89 28.40 8.47
N VAL A 250 -5.70 28.20 9.49
CA VAL A 250 -7.12 28.60 9.49
C VAL A 250 -7.23 30.12 9.39
N ASP A 251 -6.40 30.86 10.13
CA ASP A 251 -6.36 32.32 10.12
C ASP A 251 -5.96 32.86 8.72
N VAL A 252 -5.00 32.22 8.05
CA VAL A 252 -4.61 32.58 6.68
C VAL A 252 -5.75 32.32 5.68
N PHE A 253 -6.46 31.20 5.82
CA PHE A 253 -7.63 30.92 4.99
C PHE A 253 -8.74 31.94 5.23
N GLU A 254 -9.05 32.25 6.49
CA GLU A 254 -10.01 33.30 6.86
C GLU A 254 -9.64 34.65 6.26
N ARG A 255 -8.38 35.09 6.42
CA ARG A 255 -7.90 36.33 5.80
C ARG A 255 -8.14 36.34 4.29
N TRP A 256 -7.93 35.22 3.59
CA TRP A 256 -8.22 35.14 2.16
C TRP A 256 -9.72 35.21 1.84
N VAL A 257 -10.57 34.58 2.65
CA VAL A 257 -12.04 34.68 2.56
C VAL A 257 -12.50 36.14 2.71
N GLU A 258 -11.91 36.88 3.65
CA GLU A 258 -12.28 38.28 3.95
C GLU A 258 -11.71 39.28 2.92
N THR A 259 -10.48 39.07 2.46
CA THR A 259 -9.74 40.07 1.67
C THR A 259 -9.65 39.75 0.17
N GLY A 260 -9.91 38.50 -0.23
CA GLY A 260 -9.39 37.95 -1.49
C GLY A 260 -10.32 37.07 -2.32
N LYS A 261 -11.63 36.99 -2.02
CA LYS A 261 -12.60 36.34 -2.94
C LYS A 261 -12.83 37.13 -4.24
N ALA A 262 -12.41 38.39 -4.30
CA ALA A 262 -12.66 39.28 -5.41
C ALA A 262 -11.37 39.95 -5.90
N ARG A 263 -10.64 39.28 -6.81
CA ARG A 263 -9.87 39.91 -7.88
C ARG A 263 -9.78 38.99 -9.08
#